data_AF-A0AAJ1QAR2-F1
#
_entry.id   AF-A0AAJ1QAR2-F1
#
_cell.length_a   1.000
_cell.length_b   1.000
_cell.length_c   1.000
_cell.angle_alpha   90.00
_cell.angle_beta   90.00
_cell.angle_gamma   90.00
#
_symmetry.space_group_name_H-M   'P 1'
#
loop_
_entity.id
_entity.type
_entity.pdbx_description
1 polymer ?
#
loop_
_entity_poly.entity_id
_entity_poly.type
_entity_poly.pdbx_seq_one_letter_code
_entity_poly.pdbx_strand_id
1 'polypeptide(L)'
;MTGRIHSLETMGTVDGPGMRMVVFLQGCPMRCAYCHNPDTWNEESQEAKFMTVEEIWQQYERNRQFYTNGGITVTGGEALMQIDFVIELFTYFSERNVHTCLDTSGICFDPHQEVAYRKLLSVTSLVILDIKDIDPTVHKWLTAQPLEPILQFAKLTADVNVPIWVRHVVVPTVTDNTDRHYRLGFFLGSLRNLQAVDCLPYHVMGVAKYKELGITYRLDGIPAATKDLAAKASKTVVEGIKAYRRHWWSPIKTQTNHNQV
;
A
#
# COMPACT_ATOMS: atom_id res chain seq x y z
N MET A 1 -21.46 -10.43 5.63
CA MET A 1 -21.82 -9.70 4.39
C MET A 1 -21.07 -10.28 3.18
N THR A 2 -21.30 -9.82 1.95
CA THR A 2 -20.49 -10.23 0.78
C THR A 2 -19.59 -9.10 0.31
N GLY A 3 -18.37 -9.44 -0.09
CA GLY A 3 -17.43 -8.54 -0.76
C GLY A 3 -17.44 -8.76 -2.27
N ARG A 4 -17.13 -7.70 -3.03
CA ARG A 4 -16.97 -7.73 -4.49
C ARG A 4 -15.49 -7.99 -4.79
N ILE A 5 -15.17 -9.21 -5.19
CA ILE A 5 -13.81 -9.70 -5.36
C ILE A 5 -13.47 -9.77 -6.85
N HIS A 6 -12.38 -9.15 -7.27
CA HIS A 6 -11.81 -9.33 -8.60
C HIS A 6 -11.16 -10.72 -8.71
N SER A 7 -10.22 -11.03 -7.82
CA SER A 7 -9.49 -12.30 -7.83
C SER A 7 -8.97 -12.66 -6.46
N LEU A 8 -8.64 -13.95 -6.30
CA LEU A 8 -7.86 -14.46 -5.19
C LEU A 8 -6.53 -14.96 -5.75
N GLU A 9 -5.43 -14.63 -5.08
CA GLU A 9 -4.11 -15.21 -5.36
C GLU A 9 -3.67 -16.02 -4.15
N THR A 10 -3.43 -17.30 -4.38
CA THR A 10 -2.81 -18.17 -3.39
C THR A 10 -1.30 -18.05 -3.50
N MET A 11 -0.61 -17.93 -2.36
CA MET A 11 0.86 -17.93 -2.29
C MET A 11 1.53 -16.64 -2.83
N GLY A 12 0.88 -15.49 -2.67
CA GLY A 12 1.50 -14.18 -2.92
C GLY A 12 2.74 -13.97 -2.03
N THR A 13 3.80 -13.42 -2.61
CA THR A 13 5.12 -13.25 -1.96
C THR A 13 5.60 -11.79 -1.94
N VAL A 14 4.88 -10.89 -2.58
CA VAL A 14 5.23 -9.46 -2.69
C VAL A 14 4.18 -8.53 -2.05
N ASP A 15 3.14 -9.11 -1.47
CA ASP A 15 1.96 -8.42 -0.94
C ASP A 15 2.00 -8.28 0.59
N GLY A 16 3.20 -8.22 1.15
CA GLY A 16 3.47 -8.12 2.59
C GLY A 16 4.44 -9.19 3.10
N PRO A 17 4.63 -9.29 4.43
CA PRO A 17 5.56 -10.23 5.02
C PRO A 17 5.10 -11.68 4.84
N GLY A 18 6.05 -12.54 4.48
CA GLY A 18 5.84 -13.97 4.31
C GLY A 18 4.98 -14.32 3.09
N MET A 19 4.53 -15.57 3.05
CA MET A 19 3.63 -16.04 2.00
C MET A 19 2.18 -15.80 2.41
N ARG A 20 1.39 -15.21 1.51
CA ARG A 20 0.06 -14.72 1.85
C ARG A 20 -1.00 -15.23 0.89
N MET A 21 -2.23 -15.38 1.37
CA MET A 21 -3.39 -15.37 0.49
C MET A 21 -3.77 -13.91 0.24
N VAL A 22 -3.91 -13.53 -1.01
CA VAL A 22 -4.18 -12.15 -1.41
C VAL A 22 -5.58 -12.06 -1.99
N VAL A 23 -6.40 -11.18 -1.41
CA VAL A 23 -7.78 -10.91 -1.82
C VAL A 23 -7.78 -9.58 -2.58
N PHE A 24 -7.96 -9.62 -3.90
CA PHE A 24 -8.07 -8.43 -4.74
C PHE A 24 -9.54 -8.01 -4.79
N LEU A 25 -9.90 -6.91 -4.13
CA LEU A 25 -11.24 -6.32 -4.22
C LEU A 25 -11.45 -5.59 -5.54
N GLN A 26 -12.69 -5.62 -6.02
CA GLN A 26 -13.15 -4.82 -7.15
C GLN A 26 -13.52 -3.39 -6.71
N GLY A 27 -13.21 -2.41 -7.55
CA GLY A 27 -13.50 -0.99 -7.35
C GLY A 27 -12.25 -0.22 -6.98
N CYS A 28 -11.99 0.90 -7.68
CA CYS A 28 -10.96 1.86 -7.29
C CYS A 28 -11.38 3.26 -7.76
N PRO A 29 -11.36 4.29 -6.89
CA PRO A 29 -11.68 5.65 -7.31
C PRO A 29 -10.48 6.34 -7.99
N MET A 30 -9.28 5.77 -7.89
CA MET A 30 -8.08 6.32 -8.52
C MET A 30 -7.98 5.90 -9.99
N ARG A 31 -7.25 6.69 -10.78
CA ARG A 31 -6.86 6.39 -12.17
C ARG A 31 -5.36 6.50 -12.34
N CYS A 32 -4.61 5.79 -11.49
CA CYS A 32 -3.14 5.81 -11.48
C CYS A 32 -2.60 5.56 -12.88
N ALA A 33 -1.73 6.45 -13.38
CA ALA A 33 -1.20 6.37 -14.75
C ALA A 33 -0.43 5.06 -15.04
N TYR A 34 0.10 4.42 -14.00
CA TYR A 34 0.79 3.14 -14.05
C TYR A 34 -0.02 1.96 -13.49
N CYS A 35 -1.34 2.10 -13.23
CA CYS A 35 -2.11 1.04 -12.55
C CYS A 35 -1.90 -0.32 -13.24
N HIS A 36 -1.43 -1.33 -12.51
CA HIS A 36 -1.22 -2.66 -13.07
C HIS A 36 -2.54 -3.40 -13.34
N ASN A 37 -3.62 -2.99 -12.67
CA ASN A 37 -4.92 -3.66 -12.73
C ASN A 37 -6.06 -2.67 -13.04
N PRO A 38 -6.08 -2.04 -14.25
CA PRO A 38 -7.17 -1.14 -14.64
C PRO A 38 -8.55 -1.84 -14.74
N ASP A 39 -8.55 -3.17 -14.88
CA ASP A 39 -9.72 -4.06 -14.78
C ASP A 39 -10.41 -4.02 -13.40
N THR A 40 -9.69 -3.61 -12.35
CA THR A 40 -10.28 -3.43 -11.01
C THR A 40 -11.03 -2.10 -10.82
N TRP A 41 -10.95 -1.16 -11.77
CA TRP A 41 -11.46 0.21 -11.55
C TRP A 41 -12.98 0.30 -11.43
N ASN A 42 -13.70 -0.47 -12.26
CA ASN A 42 -15.16 -0.40 -12.31
C ASN A 42 -15.75 -1.10 -11.09
N GLU A 43 -16.28 -0.34 -10.14
CA GLU A 43 -16.92 -0.88 -8.94
C GLU A 43 -18.12 -1.78 -9.29
N GLU A 44 -18.84 -1.46 -10.37
CA GLU A 44 -20.04 -2.16 -10.83
C GLU A 44 -19.73 -3.30 -11.82
N SER A 45 -18.45 -3.71 -11.95
CA SER A 45 -18.05 -4.79 -12.85
C SER A 45 -18.89 -6.05 -12.61
N GLN A 46 -19.49 -6.56 -13.68
CA GLN A 46 -20.28 -7.80 -13.66
C GLN A 46 -19.38 -9.04 -13.57
N GLU A 47 -18.07 -8.89 -13.79
CA GLU A 47 -17.08 -9.95 -13.65
C GLU A 47 -16.65 -10.15 -12.19
N ALA A 48 -17.01 -9.23 -11.29
CA ALA A 48 -16.70 -9.33 -9.88
C ALA A 48 -17.46 -10.51 -9.23
N LYS A 49 -16.74 -11.29 -8.42
CA LYS A 49 -17.29 -12.39 -7.65
C LYS A 49 -17.80 -11.87 -6.30
N PHE A 50 -19.04 -12.18 -5.97
CA PHE A 50 -19.56 -11.91 -4.63
C PHE A 50 -19.17 -13.07 -3.72
N MET A 51 -18.35 -12.79 -2.70
CA MET A 51 -17.89 -13.82 -1.77
C MET A 51 -18.16 -13.41 -0.33
N THR A 52 -18.62 -14.36 0.47
CA THR A 52 -18.72 -14.27 1.93
C THR A 52 -17.34 -14.43 2.59
N VAL A 53 -17.24 -14.01 3.84
CA VAL A 53 -16.04 -14.22 4.67
C VAL A 53 -15.75 -15.72 4.82
N GLU A 54 -16.79 -16.54 4.98
CA GLU A 54 -16.67 -18.00 5.10
C GLU A 54 -16.11 -18.65 3.83
N GLU A 55 -16.53 -18.20 2.65
CA GLU A 55 -15.98 -18.71 1.38
C GLU A 55 -14.51 -18.35 1.22
N ILE A 56 -14.10 -17.14 1.60
CA ILE A 56 -12.69 -16.73 1.58
C ILE A 56 -11.88 -17.54 2.61
N TRP A 57 -12.43 -17.76 3.80
CA TRP A 57 -11.82 -18.61 4.83
C TRP A 57 -11.60 -20.05 4.32
N GLN A 58 -12.57 -20.63 3.62
CA GLN A 58 -12.42 -21.97 3.06
C GLN A 58 -11.28 -22.06 2.04
N GLN A 59 -11.02 -21.01 1.26
CA GLN A 59 -9.87 -20.96 0.35
C GLN A 59 -8.54 -20.84 1.12
N TYR A 60 -8.52 -20.01 2.17
CA TYR A 60 -7.36 -19.85 3.04
C TYR A 60 -7.00 -21.16 3.75
N GLU A 61 -7.99 -21.81 4.38
CA GLU A 61 -7.78 -22.98 5.24
C GLU A 61 -7.19 -24.16 4.46
N ARG A 62 -7.58 -24.34 3.18
CA ARG A 62 -7.00 -25.36 2.28
C ARG A 62 -5.48 -25.26 2.14
N ASN A 63 -4.93 -24.06 2.28
CA ASN A 63 -3.52 -23.76 2.05
C ASN A 63 -2.81 -23.24 3.31
N ARG A 64 -3.45 -23.32 4.49
CA ARG A 64 -3.01 -22.67 5.73
C ARG A 64 -1.56 -22.99 6.13
N GLN A 65 -1.10 -24.20 5.86
CA GLN A 65 0.28 -24.63 6.13
C GLN A 65 1.34 -23.76 5.45
N PHE A 66 1.02 -23.14 4.32
CA PHE A 66 1.93 -22.26 3.59
C PHE A 66 1.98 -20.84 4.14
N TYR A 67 0.96 -20.43 4.91
CA TYR A 67 0.80 -19.05 5.40
C TYR A 67 1.35 -18.84 6.83
N THR A 68 2.09 -19.81 7.36
CA THR A 68 2.57 -19.82 8.77
C THR A 68 3.41 -18.61 9.15
N ASN A 69 4.21 -18.07 8.22
CA ASN A 69 5.00 -16.85 8.41
C ASN A 69 4.41 -15.64 7.69
N GLY A 70 3.19 -15.76 7.15
CA GLY A 70 2.52 -14.70 6.40
C GLY A 70 1.11 -14.48 6.90
N GLY A 71 0.08 -14.73 6.08
CA GLY A 71 -1.31 -14.55 6.46
C GLY A 71 -2.21 -14.13 5.30
N ILE A 72 -3.13 -13.20 5.55
CA ILE A 72 -4.02 -12.66 4.50
C ILE A 72 -3.70 -11.20 4.18
N THR A 73 -3.68 -10.85 2.90
CA THR A 73 -3.64 -9.45 2.44
C THR A 73 -4.92 -9.12 1.70
N VAL A 74 -5.50 -7.96 1.97
CA VAL A 74 -6.60 -7.41 1.19
C VAL A 74 -6.08 -6.20 0.42
N THR A 75 -6.18 -6.27 -0.91
CA THR A 75 -5.69 -5.30 -1.89
C THR A 75 -6.73 -5.18 -3.02
N GLY A 76 -6.32 -4.93 -4.27
CA GLY A 76 -7.17 -4.99 -5.45
C GLY A 76 -7.15 -3.68 -6.21
N GLY A 77 -8.33 -3.09 -6.34
CA GLY A 77 -8.47 -1.68 -6.68
C GLY A 77 -8.16 -0.79 -5.47
N GLU A 78 -9.15 -0.56 -4.61
CA GLU A 78 -9.00 0.16 -3.34
C GLU A 78 -9.81 -0.54 -2.25
N ALA A 79 -9.10 -1.21 -1.32
CA ALA A 79 -9.70 -1.99 -0.25
C ALA A 79 -10.65 -1.18 0.63
N LEU A 80 -10.37 0.12 0.83
CA LEU A 80 -11.18 1.00 1.67
C LEU A 80 -12.55 1.35 1.05
N MET A 81 -12.79 1.10 -0.24
CA MET A 81 -14.14 1.22 -0.82
C MET A 81 -15.13 0.21 -0.23
N GLN A 82 -14.64 -0.89 0.34
CA GLN A 82 -15.45 -1.95 0.93
C GLN A 82 -15.11 -2.13 2.42
N ILE A 83 -14.88 -1.01 3.13
CA ILE A 83 -14.36 -0.99 4.51
C ILE A 83 -15.12 -1.92 5.47
N ASP A 84 -16.45 -1.98 5.40
CA ASP A 84 -17.26 -2.84 6.28
C ASP A 84 -16.97 -4.32 6.05
N PHE A 85 -16.80 -4.74 4.79
CA PHE A 85 -16.44 -6.10 4.44
C PHE A 85 -15.01 -6.43 4.89
N VAL A 86 -14.07 -5.50 4.72
CA VAL A 86 -12.69 -5.69 5.18
C VAL A 86 -12.63 -5.81 6.70
N ILE A 87 -13.41 -5.01 7.43
CA ILE A 87 -13.55 -5.14 8.89
C ILE A 87 -14.07 -6.52 9.27
N GLU A 88 -15.15 -6.99 8.65
CA GLU A 88 -15.73 -8.32 8.94
C GLU A 88 -14.72 -9.43 8.66
N LEU A 89 -14.05 -9.39 7.50
CA LEU A 89 -13.04 -10.35 7.10
C LEU A 89 -11.85 -10.36 8.07
N PHE A 90 -11.28 -9.20 8.38
CA PHE A 90 -10.13 -9.11 9.28
C PHE A 90 -10.47 -9.50 10.71
N THR A 91 -11.67 -9.16 11.20
CA THR A 91 -12.12 -9.63 12.52
C THR A 91 -12.14 -11.15 12.54
N TYR A 92 -12.77 -11.78 11.55
CA TYR A 92 -12.87 -13.24 11.45
C TYR A 92 -11.50 -13.94 11.41
N PHE A 93 -10.56 -13.39 10.64
CA PHE A 93 -9.20 -13.92 10.51
C PHE A 93 -8.34 -13.66 11.75
N SER A 94 -8.46 -12.48 12.36
CA SER A 94 -7.73 -12.10 13.57
C SER A 94 -8.12 -12.96 14.77
N GLU A 95 -9.41 -13.27 14.95
CA GLU A 95 -9.91 -14.20 15.98
C GLU A 95 -9.34 -15.62 15.86
N ARG A 96 -8.83 -15.97 14.67
CA ARG A 96 -8.18 -17.26 14.37
C ARG A 96 -6.66 -17.17 14.37
N ASN A 97 -6.11 -16.09 14.93
CA ASN A 97 -4.69 -15.80 15.00
C ASN A 97 -3.99 -15.72 13.64
N VAL A 98 -4.70 -15.24 12.60
CA VAL A 98 -4.10 -14.96 11.29
C VAL A 98 -3.67 -13.50 11.23
N HIS A 99 -2.44 -13.25 10.79
CA HIS A 99 -1.94 -11.91 10.54
C HIS A 99 -2.67 -11.27 9.34
N THR A 100 -3.31 -10.13 9.58
CA THR A 100 -4.10 -9.36 8.61
C THR A 100 -3.29 -8.18 8.06
N CYS A 101 -3.21 -8.07 6.74
CA CYS A 101 -2.48 -6.98 6.07
C CYS A 101 -3.43 -6.19 5.17
N LEU A 102 -3.60 -4.90 5.44
CA LEU A 102 -4.33 -3.97 4.57
C LEU A 102 -3.36 -3.40 3.54
N ASP A 103 -3.63 -3.55 2.26
CA ASP A 103 -2.89 -2.88 1.19
C ASP A 103 -3.81 -1.87 0.51
N THR A 104 -3.47 -0.59 0.62
CA THR A 104 -4.38 0.51 0.28
C THR A 104 -3.61 1.74 -0.19
N SER A 105 -4.27 2.57 -1.01
CA SER A 105 -3.78 3.92 -1.26
C SER A 105 -4.13 4.90 -0.14
N GLY A 106 -5.11 4.58 0.73
CA GLY A 106 -5.64 5.49 1.74
C GLY A 106 -6.62 6.54 1.20
N ILE A 107 -6.93 6.54 -0.10
CA ILE A 107 -7.65 7.64 -0.74
C ILE A 107 -9.10 7.82 -0.25
N CYS A 108 -9.75 6.73 0.15
CA CYS A 108 -11.14 6.77 0.63
C CYS A 108 -11.27 7.38 2.02
N PHE A 109 -10.16 7.65 2.72
CA PHE A 109 -10.19 8.14 4.08
C PHE A 109 -11.02 9.42 4.22
N ASP A 110 -11.98 9.36 5.14
CA ASP A 110 -12.88 10.45 5.49
C ASP A 110 -12.82 10.66 7.01
N PRO A 111 -12.30 11.81 7.48
CA PRO A 111 -12.26 12.14 8.91
C PRO A 111 -13.64 12.08 9.60
N HIS A 112 -14.74 12.29 8.87
CA HIS A 112 -16.08 12.20 9.44
C HIS A 112 -16.51 10.76 9.75
N GLN A 113 -15.81 9.78 9.19
CA GLN A 113 -16.06 8.34 9.38
C GLN A 113 -14.93 7.66 10.16
N GLU A 114 -14.15 8.43 10.93
CA GLU A 114 -12.97 7.95 11.66
C GLU A 114 -13.25 6.70 12.54
N VAL A 115 -14.47 6.56 13.08
CA VAL A 115 -14.88 5.39 13.87
C VAL A 115 -14.72 4.08 13.08
N ALA A 116 -15.11 4.05 11.80
CA ALA A 116 -14.98 2.87 10.94
C ALA A 116 -13.50 2.56 10.68
N TYR A 117 -12.68 3.57 10.41
CA TYR A 117 -11.24 3.40 10.22
C TYR A 117 -10.53 2.90 11.47
N ARG A 118 -10.87 3.42 12.66
CA ARG A 118 -10.32 2.92 13.92
C ARG A 118 -10.72 1.47 14.17
N LYS A 119 -11.95 1.08 13.85
CA LYS A 119 -12.40 -0.32 13.91
C LYS A 119 -11.59 -1.21 12.97
N LEU A 120 -11.42 -0.82 11.70
CA LEU A 120 -10.57 -1.52 10.74
C LEU A 120 -9.14 -1.69 11.27
N LEU A 121 -8.54 -0.60 11.75
CA LEU A 121 -7.17 -0.61 12.24
C LEU A 121 -7.00 -1.49 13.49
N SER A 122 -8.01 -1.59 14.35
CA SER A 122 -7.97 -2.47 15.53
C SER A 122 -7.88 -3.97 15.19
N VAL A 123 -8.29 -4.37 13.98
CA VAL A 123 -8.22 -5.75 13.49
C VAL A 123 -7.18 -5.91 12.37
N THR A 124 -6.33 -4.90 12.15
CA THR A 124 -5.27 -4.90 11.14
C THR A 124 -3.90 -5.06 11.79
N SER A 125 -3.11 -6.06 11.36
CA SER A 125 -1.76 -6.29 11.90
C SER A 125 -0.69 -5.40 11.23
N LEU A 126 -0.88 -5.09 9.95
CA LEU A 126 0.01 -4.24 9.15
C LEU A 126 -0.81 -3.49 8.10
N VAL A 127 -0.48 -2.21 7.89
CA VAL A 127 -0.93 -1.47 6.71
C VAL A 127 0.24 -1.31 5.75
N ILE A 128 0.03 -1.65 4.49
CA ILE A 128 0.87 -1.23 3.39
C ILE A 128 0.17 -0.04 2.71
N LEU A 129 0.84 1.11 2.73
CA LEU A 129 0.30 2.37 2.24
C LEU A 129 1.07 2.87 1.02
N ASP A 130 0.35 3.04 -0.08
CA ASP A 130 0.92 3.56 -1.33
C ASP A 130 0.89 5.10 -1.37
N ILE A 131 2.05 5.75 -1.18
CA ILE A 131 2.20 7.20 -1.40
C ILE A 131 2.81 7.44 -2.79
N LYS A 132 1.93 7.79 -3.72
CA LYS A 132 2.24 7.79 -5.16
C LYS A 132 3.13 8.95 -5.60
N ASP A 133 2.95 10.12 -4.98
CA ASP A 133 3.89 11.26 -5.01
C ASP A 133 3.54 12.16 -3.81
N ILE A 134 4.52 12.83 -3.21
CA ILE A 134 4.34 13.75 -2.07
C ILE A 134 3.97 15.17 -2.52
N ASP A 135 4.15 15.49 -3.79
CA ASP A 135 3.68 16.75 -4.35
C ASP A 135 2.21 16.63 -4.78
N PRO A 136 1.29 17.45 -4.23
CA PRO A 136 -0.14 17.34 -4.53
C PRO A 136 -0.49 17.52 -6.01
N THR A 137 0.27 18.32 -6.75
CA THR A 137 0.01 18.57 -8.17
C THR A 137 0.39 17.35 -9.00
N VAL A 138 1.58 16.80 -8.77
CA VAL A 138 2.04 15.58 -9.44
C VAL A 138 1.16 14.40 -9.04
N HIS A 139 0.83 14.27 -7.76
CA HIS A 139 -0.07 13.23 -7.25
C HIS A 139 -1.43 13.28 -7.95
N LYS A 140 -2.05 14.46 -8.04
CA LYS A 140 -3.36 14.62 -8.68
C LYS A 140 -3.31 14.32 -10.17
N TRP A 141 -2.27 14.76 -10.87
CA TRP A 141 -2.08 14.36 -12.27
C TRP A 141 -1.91 12.85 -12.40
N LEU A 142 -1.08 12.24 -11.55
CA LEU A 142 -0.74 10.83 -11.61
C LEU A 142 -1.95 9.92 -11.32
N THR A 143 -2.87 10.35 -10.46
CA THR A 143 -3.89 9.49 -9.88
C THR A 143 -5.33 9.91 -10.13
N ALA A 144 -5.53 11.13 -10.64
CA ALA A 144 -6.82 11.83 -10.70
C ALA A 144 -7.48 12.12 -9.33
N GLN A 145 -6.74 12.00 -8.22
CA GLN A 145 -7.26 12.14 -6.86
C GLN A 145 -6.39 13.08 -5.99
N PRO A 146 -6.92 13.69 -4.92
CA PRO A 146 -6.13 14.53 -4.01
C PRO A 146 -5.21 13.70 -3.10
N LEU A 147 -4.09 14.29 -2.69
CA LEU A 147 -3.13 13.65 -1.78
C LEU A 147 -3.56 13.67 -0.31
N GLU A 148 -4.32 14.69 0.12
CA GLU A 148 -4.56 14.97 1.53
C GLU A 148 -5.21 13.80 2.31
N PRO A 149 -6.25 13.10 1.82
CA PRO A 149 -6.84 11.97 2.53
C PRO A 149 -5.81 10.88 2.88
N ILE A 150 -4.86 10.63 1.99
CA ILE A 150 -3.81 9.62 2.13
C ILE A 150 -2.86 9.99 3.27
N LEU A 151 -2.46 11.27 3.35
CA LEU A 151 -1.58 11.76 4.42
C LEU A 151 -2.30 11.77 5.77
N GLN A 152 -3.60 12.06 5.79
CA GLN A 152 -4.42 12.00 7.01
C GLN A 152 -4.61 10.56 7.48
N PHE A 153 -4.87 9.62 6.57
CA PHE A 153 -4.92 8.20 6.88
C PHE A 153 -3.60 7.70 7.48
N ALA A 154 -2.46 8.08 6.87
CA ALA A 154 -1.14 7.76 7.41
C ALA A 154 -0.96 8.24 8.87
N LYS A 155 -1.39 9.47 9.18
CA LYS A 155 -1.36 9.99 10.55
C LYS A 155 -2.29 9.20 11.49
N LEU A 156 -3.50 8.86 11.06
CA LEU A 156 -4.42 8.04 11.87
C LEU A 156 -3.79 6.69 12.22
N THR A 157 -3.12 6.01 11.27
CA THR A 157 -2.42 4.75 11.58
C THR A 157 -1.36 4.92 12.66
N ALA A 158 -0.67 6.07 12.68
CA ALA A 158 0.34 6.39 13.68
C ALA A 158 -0.29 6.66 15.05
N ASP A 159 -1.44 7.35 15.08
CA ASP A 159 -2.18 7.66 16.30
C ASP A 159 -2.69 6.40 17.00
N VAL A 160 -3.06 5.36 16.25
CA VAL A 160 -3.46 4.05 16.81
C VAL A 160 -2.31 3.04 16.85
N ASN A 161 -1.10 3.46 16.49
CA ASN A 161 0.12 2.65 16.51
C ASN A 161 0.03 1.31 15.74
N VAL A 162 -0.72 1.28 14.63
CA VAL A 162 -0.71 0.14 13.72
C VAL A 162 0.54 0.22 12.85
N PRO A 163 1.38 -0.82 12.78
CA PRO A 163 2.55 -0.84 11.91
C PRO A 163 2.24 -0.45 10.46
N ILE A 164 3.11 0.36 9.85
CA ILE A 164 2.99 0.68 8.42
C ILE A 164 4.26 0.39 7.63
N TRP A 165 4.06 -0.11 6.42
CA TRP A 165 5.05 -0.12 5.34
C TRP A 165 4.58 0.84 4.27
N VAL A 166 5.45 1.73 3.80
CA VAL A 166 5.09 2.67 2.73
C VAL A 166 5.70 2.22 1.41
N ARG A 167 4.89 2.17 0.35
CA ARG A 167 5.38 1.94 -1.01
C ARG A 167 5.38 3.23 -1.81
N HIS A 168 6.39 3.38 -2.66
CA HIS A 168 6.50 4.47 -3.61
C HIS A 168 7.02 3.95 -4.96
N VAL A 169 6.21 4.03 -6.01
CA VAL A 169 6.64 3.60 -7.35
C VAL A 169 7.45 4.70 -8.02
N VAL A 170 8.67 4.37 -8.45
CA VAL A 170 9.62 5.24 -9.14
C VAL A 170 9.44 5.07 -10.65
N VAL A 171 8.79 6.06 -11.26
CA VAL A 171 8.50 6.15 -12.68
C VAL A 171 9.47 7.16 -13.29
N PRO A 172 10.27 6.79 -14.29
CA PRO A 172 11.22 7.70 -14.92
C PRO A 172 10.53 8.96 -15.42
N THR A 173 11.18 10.12 -15.24
CA THR A 173 10.68 11.47 -15.62
C THR A 173 9.40 11.96 -14.92
N VAL A 174 8.69 11.08 -14.21
CA VAL A 174 7.43 11.39 -13.55
C VAL A 174 7.66 11.48 -12.05
N THR A 175 7.88 10.36 -11.35
CA THR A 175 8.10 10.33 -9.90
C THR A 175 9.56 10.20 -9.52
N ASP A 176 10.47 9.89 -10.46
CA ASP A 176 11.92 9.97 -10.26
C ASP A 176 12.37 11.43 -10.06
N ASN A 177 12.27 11.92 -8.82
CA ASN A 177 12.64 13.28 -8.45
C ASN A 177 13.24 13.32 -7.05
N THR A 178 14.50 13.76 -6.96
CA THR A 178 15.27 13.75 -5.70
C THR A 178 14.67 14.66 -4.61
N ASP A 179 14.19 15.86 -4.96
CA ASP A 179 13.53 16.76 -3.98
C ASP A 179 12.28 16.10 -3.39
N ARG A 180 11.43 15.54 -4.26
CA ARG A 180 10.18 14.90 -3.82
C ARG A 180 10.42 13.61 -3.04
N HIS A 181 11.43 12.80 -3.41
CA HIS A 181 11.85 11.66 -2.58
C HIS A 181 12.30 12.11 -1.18
N TYR A 182 13.07 13.20 -1.08
CA TYR A 182 13.50 13.72 0.21
C TYR A 182 12.32 14.24 1.04
N ARG A 183 11.40 15.00 0.44
CA ARG A 183 10.16 15.48 1.08
C ARG A 183 9.25 14.34 1.54
N LEU A 184 9.12 13.30 0.73
CA LEU A 184 8.43 12.07 1.12
C LEU A 184 9.09 11.49 2.38
N GLY A 185 10.40 11.31 2.35
CA GLY A 185 11.16 10.85 3.51
C GLY A 185 10.95 11.71 4.75
N PHE A 186 10.97 13.03 4.60
CA PHE A 186 10.76 13.96 5.70
C PHE A 186 9.37 13.80 6.33
N PHE A 187 8.31 13.67 5.51
CA PHE A 187 6.97 13.34 6.00
C PHE A 187 6.95 11.98 6.73
N LEU A 188 7.50 10.95 6.11
CA LEU A 188 7.56 9.60 6.68
C LEU A 188 8.31 9.54 8.02
N GLY A 189 9.30 10.41 8.20
CA GLY A 189 10.02 10.55 9.46
C GLY A 189 9.12 10.89 10.66
N SER A 190 7.97 11.56 10.41
CA SER A 190 6.97 11.90 11.43
C SER A 190 6.12 10.72 11.91
N LEU A 191 6.05 9.65 11.13
CA LEU A 191 5.23 8.47 11.42
C LEU A 191 6.03 7.53 12.33
N ARG A 192 5.68 7.48 13.62
CA ARG A 192 6.38 6.68 14.65
C ARG A 192 6.24 5.17 14.45
N ASN A 193 5.15 4.77 13.82
CA ASN A 193 4.77 3.39 13.48
C ASN A 193 5.34 2.90 12.13
N LEU A 194 6.10 3.74 11.41
CA LEU A 194 6.74 3.36 10.15
C LEU A 194 7.82 2.29 10.40
N GLN A 195 7.63 1.11 9.80
CA GLN A 195 8.57 -0.01 9.89
C GLN A 195 9.43 -0.17 8.64
N ALA A 196 8.88 0.09 7.45
CA ALA A 196 9.61 -0.06 6.19
C ALA A 196 9.16 0.96 5.15
N VAL A 197 10.04 1.22 4.18
CA VAL A 197 9.72 1.98 2.97
C VAL A 197 10.33 1.30 1.76
N ASP A 198 9.49 1.01 0.77
CA ASP A 198 9.87 0.35 -0.47
C ASP A 198 9.69 1.31 -1.64
N CYS A 199 10.79 1.79 -2.20
CA CYS A 199 10.76 2.41 -3.51
C CYS A 199 10.81 1.30 -4.57
N LEU A 200 9.74 1.15 -5.34
CA LEU A 200 9.58 0.09 -6.34
C LEU A 200 9.88 0.63 -7.75
N PRO A 201 10.61 -0.11 -8.59
CA PRO A 201 10.78 0.28 -9.98
C PRO A 201 9.46 0.15 -10.74
N TYR A 202 9.12 1.17 -11.53
CA TYR A 202 8.02 1.11 -12.48
C TYR A 202 8.22 -0.01 -13.53
N HIS A 203 7.14 -0.73 -13.82
CA HIS A 203 7.08 -1.81 -14.82
C HIS A 203 5.96 -1.56 -15.84
N VAL A 204 6.16 -2.05 -17.07
CA VAL A 204 5.19 -1.95 -18.18
C VAL A 204 4.20 -3.12 -18.24
N MET A 205 4.13 -3.96 -17.20
CA MET A 205 3.33 -5.20 -17.21
C MET A 205 1.83 -4.94 -17.36
N GLY A 206 1.32 -3.79 -16.90
CA GLY A 206 -0.09 -3.43 -17.03
C GLY A 206 -0.52 -3.02 -18.45
N VAL A 207 0.42 -2.70 -19.35
CA VAL A 207 0.12 -2.07 -20.66
C VAL A 207 -0.82 -2.93 -21.53
N ALA A 208 -0.67 -4.26 -21.48
CA ALA A 208 -1.53 -5.17 -22.23
C ALA A 208 -3.01 -5.02 -21.84
N LYS A 209 -3.31 -4.91 -20.53
CA LYS A 209 -4.68 -4.73 -20.03
C LYS A 209 -5.31 -3.42 -20.50
N TYR A 210 -4.55 -2.33 -20.57
CA TYR A 210 -5.06 -1.06 -21.12
C TYR A 210 -5.50 -1.22 -22.57
N LYS A 211 -4.70 -1.93 -23.38
CA LYS A 211 -5.03 -2.19 -24.78
C LYS A 211 -6.30 -3.04 -24.92
N GLU A 212 -6.41 -4.10 -24.11
CA GLU A 212 -7.59 -4.98 -24.10
C GLU A 212 -8.87 -4.24 -23.70
N LEU A 213 -8.77 -3.33 -22.72
CA LEU A 213 -9.89 -2.52 -22.25
C LEU A 213 -10.18 -1.28 -23.13
N GLY A 214 -9.37 -1.02 -24.16
CA GLY A 214 -9.50 0.17 -25.00
C GLY A 214 -9.21 1.50 -24.27
N ILE A 215 -8.42 1.46 -23.20
CA ILE A 215 -8.08 2.63 -22.38
C ILE A 215 -6.72 3.19 -22.82
N THR A 216 -6.62 4.51 -22.98
CA THR A 216 -5.33 5.16 -23.26
C THR A 216 -4.35 5.00 -22.09
N TYR A 217 -3.18 4.43 -22.37
CA TYR A 217 -2.10 4.33 -21.40
C TYR A 217 -1.32 5.65 -21.32
N ARG A 218 -1.41 6.34 -20.18
CA ARG A 218 -0.88 7.72 -20.02
C ARG A 218 0.65 7.80 -19.92
N LEU A 219 1.32 6.67 -19.71
CA LEU A 219 2.78 6.57 -19.62
C LEU A 219 3.38 5.90 -20.86
N ASP A 220 2.68 5.94 -21.99
CA ASP A 220 3.22 5.44 -23.25
C ASP A 220 4.55 6.14 -23.59
N GLY A 221 5.53 5.35 -24.05
CA GLY A 221 6.90 5.81 -24.29
C GLY A 221 7.78 5.96 -23.03
N ILE A 222 7.26 5.86 -21.81
CA ILE A 222 8.09 5.85 -20.60
C ILE A 222 8.66 4.43 -20.39
N PRO A 223 10.00 4.26 -20.35
CA PRO A 223 10.60 2.94 -20.16
C PRO A 223 10.40 2.42 -18.74
N ALA A 224 10.53 1.10 -18.56
CA ALA A 224 10.60 0.51 -17.22
C ALA A 224 11.78 1.10 -16.42
N ALA A 225 11.57 1.31 -15.11
CA ALA A 225 12.65 1.79 -14.25
C ALA A 225 13.65 0.67 -13.94
N THR A 226 14.92 1.03 -13.77
CA THR A 226 15.93 0.10 -13.30
C THR A 226 15.86 -0.07 -11.78
N LYS A 227 16.35 -1.22 -11.28
CA LYS A 227 16.48 -1.44 -9.83
C LYS A 227 17.40 -0.40 -9.17
N ASP A 228 18.42 0.07 -9.88
CA ASP A 228 19.33 1.11 -9.38
C ASP A 228 18.62 2.46 -9.19
N LEU A 229 17.69 2.80 -10.08
CA LEU A 229 16.91 4.02 -9.96
C LEU A 229 16.03 3.99 -8.70
N ALA A 230 15.34 2.86 -8.48
CA ALA A 230 14.56 2.63 -7.28
C ALA A 230 15.43 2.65 -6.02
N ALA A 231 16.61 2.04 -6.04
CA ALA A 231 17.55 2.06 -4.92
C ALA A 231 18.07 3.47 -4.59
N LYS A 232 18.29 4.32 -5.61
CA LYS A 232 18.64 5.74 -5.41
C LYS A 232 17.50 6.52 -4.75
N ALA A 233 16.26 6.28 -5.17
CA ALA A 233 15.08 6.86 -4.52
C ALA A 233 15.00 6.44 -3.06
N SER A 234 15.13 5.13 -2.76
CA SER A 234 15.13 4.62 -1.37
C SER A 234 16.17 5.31 -0.49
N LYS A 235 17.40 5.49 -0.98
CA LYS A 235 18.45 6.20 -0.24
C LYS A 235 18.03 7.63 0.11
N THR A 236 17.48 8.35 -0.86
CA THR A 236 17.03 9.74 -0.70
C THR A 236 15.85 9.85 0.28
N VAL A 237 14.88 8.93 0.21
CA VAL A 237 13.77 8.85 1.15
C VAL A 237 14.29 8.58 2.57
N VAL A 238 15.22 7.64 2.74
CA VAL A 238 15.83 7.33 4.05
C VAL A 238 16.61 8.53 4.61
N GLU A 239 17.27 9.32 3.77
CA GLU A 239 17.91 10.57 4.18
C GLU A 239 16.90 11.57 4.74
N GLY A 240 15.75 11.76 4.06
CA GLY A 240 14.66 12.60 4.55
C GLY A 240 14.08 12.12 5.88
N ILE A 241 13.86 10.81 6.04
CA ILE A 241 13.40 10.19 7.29
C ILE A 241 14.38 10.51 8.42
N LYS A 242 15.68 10.30 8.18
CA LYS A 242 16.73 10.60 9.15
C LYS A 242 16.73 12.08 9.49
N ALA A 243 16.62 12.97 8.50
CA ALA A 243 16.63 14.41 8.73
C ALA A 243 15.51 14.88 9.65
N TYR A 244 14.28 14.40 9.46
CA TYR A 244 13.17 14.70 10.38
C TYR A 244 13.47 14.21 11.81
N ARG A 245 13.99 12.97 11.92
CA ARG A 245 14.25 12.32 13.21
C ARG A 245 15.55 12.78 13.90
N ARG A 246 16.42 13.57 13.24
CA ARG A 246 17.64 14.12 13.86
C ARG A 246 17.36 15.00 15.08
N HIS A 247 16.16 15.59 15.17
CA HIS A 247 15.71 16.36 16.34
C HIS A 247 14.86 15.55 17.32
N TRP A 248 14.69 14.25 17.09
CA TRP A 248 13.97 13.32 17.98
C TRP A 248 14.99 12.53 18.79
N TRP A 249 15.12 12.87 20.07
CA TRP A 249 15.95 12.13 21.01
C TRP A 249 15.42 10.70 21.18
N SER A 250 16.06 9.73 20.54
CA SER A 250 16.02 8.32 20.94
C SER A 250 17.39 7.71 20.65
N PRO A 251 18.01 7.01 21.62
CA PRO A 251 19.43 6.69 21.58
C PRO A 251 19.69 5.54 20.60
N ILE A 252 19.95 5.87 19.33
CA ILE A 252 20.65 4.94 18.46
C ILE A 252 22.13 5.05 18.82
N LYS A 253 22.63 4.06 19.58
CA LYS A 253 24.06 3.86 19.83
C LYS A 253 24.77 3.72 18.49
N THR A 254 25.40 4.77 18.00
CA THR A 254 26.55 4.63 17.12
C THR A 254 27.70 4.21 18.01
N GLN A 255 28.24 3.01 17.81
CA GLN A 255 29.46 2.59 18.50
C GLN A 255 30.56 3.63 18.19
N THR A 256 30.93 4.41 19.20
CA THR A 256 32.15 5.18 19.20
C THR A 256 33.29 4.19 19.34
N ASN A 257 33.95 3.87 18.24
CA ASN A 257 35.32 3.37 18.32
C ASN A 257 36.19 4.52 18.82
N HIS A 258 36.32 4.59 20.14
CA HIS A 258 37.53 5.09 20.76
C HIS A 258 38.68 4.19 20.32
N ASN A 259 39.65 4.77 19.63
CA ASN A 259 40.97 4.99 20.23
C ASN A 259 41.81 5.89 19.32
N GLN A 260 42.12 7.07 19.85
CA GLN A 260 43.34 7.78 19.52
C GLN A 260 44.51 7.11 20.26
N VAL A 261 45.70 7.35 19.69
CA VAL A 261 47.06 7.04 20.15
C VAL A 261 47.60 5.70 19.68
#